data_AF-A0A7K0R8N9-F1
#
_entry.id   AF-A0A7K0R8N9-F1
#
_cell.length_a   1.000
_cell.length_b   1.000
_cell.length_c   1.000
_cell.angle_alpha   90.00
_cell.angle_beta   90.00
_cell.angle_gamma   90.00
#
_symmetry.space_group_name_H-M   'P 1'
#
loop_
_entity.id
_entity.type
_entity.pdbx_description
1 polymer ?
#
loop_
_entity_poly.entity_id
_entity_poly.type
_entity_poly.pdbx_seq_one_letter_code
_entity_poly.pdbx_strand_id
1 'polypeptide(L)'
;MTLPEPDGEAPEVAPSAACRSCGASVADGQQWCLECGTATAPPRSGMGLRTIGAAGLLSLVLLGGAVAASYAALRDQAPPRATRVET
;
A
#
# COMPACT_ATOMS: atom_id res chain seq x y z
N MET A 1 -15.90 -45.72 40.42
CA MET A 1 -16.12 -44.32 39.99
C MET A 1 -15.58 -44.21 38.57
N THR A 2 -16.46 -44.44 37.60
CA THR A 2 -16.14 -44.29 36.17
C THR A 2 -16.28 -42.81 35.84
N LEU A 3 -15.19 -42.15 35.43
CA LEU A 3 -15.28 -40.85 34.77
C LEU A 3 -15.77 -41.09 33.34
N PRO A 4 -16.77 -40.34 32.84
CA PRO A 4 -17.07 -40.32 31.42
C PRO A 4 -15.90 -39.68 30.66
N GLU A 5 -15.44 -40.35 29.60
CA GLU A 5 -14.46 -39.76 28.68
C GLU A 5 -15.10 -38.55 28.01
N PRO A 6 -14.38 -37.41 27.86
CA PRO A 6 -14.90 -36.28 27.13
C PRO A 6 -15.04 -36.68 25.66
N ASP A 7 -16.29 -36.76 25.20
CA ASP A 7 -16.63 -36.94 23.80
C ASP A 7 -15.93 -35.84 23.00
N GLY A 8 -14.81 -36.20 22.39
CA GLY A 8 -14.10 -35.36 21.45
C GLY A 8 -14.95 -35.23 20.20
N GLU A 9 -15.85 -34.26 20.19
CA GLU A 9 -16.48 -33.72 18.99
C GLU A 9 -15.36 -33.32 18.02
N ALA A 10 -15.01 -34.24 17.13
CA ALA A 10 -14.04 -34.01 16.08
C ALA A 10 -14.60 -32.89 15.21
N PRO A 11 -13.93 -31.74 15.10
CA PRO A 11 -14.48 -30.62 14.34
C PRO A 11 -14.68 -31.08 12.90
N GLU A 12 -15.94 -31.02 12.47
CA GLU A 12 -16.38 -31.25 11.10
C GLU A 12 -15.44 -30.48 10.16
N VAL A 13 -14.68 -31.22 9.37
CA VAL A 13 -13.59 -30.70 8.54
C VAL A 13 -14.20 -29.87 7.41
N ALA A 14 -14.35 -28.57 7.66
CA ALA A 14 -14.64 -27.58 6.63
C ALA A 14 -13.65 -27.74 5.46
N PRO A 15 -14.08 -27.51 4.21
CA PRO A 15 -13.24 -27.75 3.04
C PRO A 15 -11.96 -26.90 3.08
N SER A 16 -10.83 -27.54 3.39
CA SER A 16 -9.53 -26.86 3.45
C SER A 16 -9.04 -26.51 2.04
N ALA A 17 -8.70 -25.23 1.83
CA ALA A 17 -8.02 -24.80 0.62
C ALA A 17 -6.56 -25.24 0.66
N ALA A 18 -5.94 -25.55 -0.49
CA ALA A 18 -4.51 -25.86 -0.53
C ALA A 18 -3.65 -24.58 -0.62
N CYS A 19 -2.53 -24.56 0.10
CA CYS A 19 -1.54 -23.50 0.02
C CYS A 19 -0.91 -23.45 -1.38
N ARG A 20 -0.93 -22.29 -2.05
CA ARG A 20 -0.33 -22.12 -3.39
C ARG A 20 1.19 -22.28 -3.42
N SER A 21 1.88 -22.13 -2.29
CA SER A 21 3.34 -22.19 -2.23
C SER A 21 3.87 -23.60 -1.95
N CYS A 22 3.22 -24.37 -1.08
CA CYS A 22 3.71 -25.68 -0.64
C CYS A 22 2.69 -26.82 -0.77
N GLY A 23 1.43 -26.53 -1.12
CA GLY A 23 0.37 -27.54 -1.27
C GLY A 23 -0.27 -28.01 0.04
N ALA A 24 0.18 -27.56 1.21
CA ALA A 24 -0.40 -27.94 2.49
C ALA A 24 -1.87 -27.50 2.63
N SER A 25 -2.67 -28.26 3.39
CA SER A 25 -4.05 -27.90 3.71
C SER A 25 -4.10 -26.64 4.58
N VAL A 26 -4.95 -25.69 4.21
CA VAL A 26 -5.17 -24.41 4.89
C VAL A 26 -6.61 -24.38 5.36
N ALA A 27 -6.80 -24.16 6.66
CA ALA A 27 -8.12 -23.99 7.25
C ALA A 27 -8.79 -22.70 6.75
N ASP A 28 -10.12 -22.68 6.69
CA ASP A 28 -10.88 -21.49 6.31
C ASP A 28 -10.58 -20.30 7.23
N GLY A 29 -10.36 -19.13 6.64
CA GLY A 29 -10.03 -17.90 7.37
C GLY A 29 -8.57 -17.76 7.82
N GLN A 30 -7.75 -18.80 7.70
CA GLN A 30 -6.33 -18.75 8.02
C GLN A 30 -5.59 -17.79 7.06
N GLN A 31 -4.83 -16.84 7.62
CA GLN A 31 -4.13 -15.78 6.88
C GLN A 31 -2.71 -16.17 6.44
N TRP A 32 -2.13 -17.20 7.06
CA TRP A 32 -0.76 -17.67 6.88
C TRP A 32 -0.70 -19.19 6.95
N CYS A 33 0.09 -19.80 6.08
CA CYS A 33 0.29 -21.26 6.08
C CYS A 33 1.17 -21.67 7.26
N LEU A 34 0.70 -22.60 8.10
CA LEU A 34 1.44 -23.08 9.28
C LEU A 34 2.67 -23.92 8.93
N GLU A 35 2.70 -24.50 7.72
CA GLU A 35 3.78 -25.37 7.26
C GLU A 35 4.97 -24.60 6.66
N CYS A 36 4.70 -23.55 5.86
CA CYS A 36 5.75 -22.83 5.14
C CYS A 36 5.82 -21.32 5.44
N GLY A 37 4.87 -20.78 6.20
CA GLY A 37 4.84 -19.36 6.57
C GLY A 37 4.38 -18.39 5.48
N THR A 38 4.00 -18.86 4.29
CA THR A 38 3.50 -17.97 3.23
C THR A 38 2.09 -17.46 3.52
N ALA A 39 1.83 -16.19 3.16
CA ALA A 39 0.52 -15.59 3.29
C ALA A 39 -0.48 -16.26 2.32
N THR A 40 -1.61 -16.69 2.85
CA THR A 40 -2.66 -17.39 2.09
C THR A 40 -3.68 -16.39 1.52
N ALA A 41 -3.91 -15.29 2.23
CA ALA A 41 -4.76 -14.20 1.77
C ALA A 41 -3.98 -13.23 0.85
N PRO A 42 -4.58 -12.76 -0.27
CA PRO A 42 -4.00 -11.68 -1.04
C PRO A 42 -3.92 -10.41 -0.17
N PRO A 43 -2.85 -9.60 -0.27
CA PRO A 43 -2.80 -8.33 0.44
C PRO A 43 -4.02 -7.49 0.04
N ARG A 44 -4.68 -6.87 1.03
CA ARG A 44 -5.83 -5.97 0.80
C ARG A 44 -5.36 -4.77 -0.02
N SER A 45 -5.40 -4.91 -1.34
CA SER A 45 -4.81 -3.99 -2.32
C SER A 45 -5.57 -2.66 -2.49
N GLY A 46 -6.74 -2.52 -1.86
CA GLY A 46 -7.64 -1.38 -2.11
C GLY A 46 -7.35 -0.10 -1.33
N MET A 47 -6.77 -0.18 -0.13
CA MET A 47 -6.64 1.01 0.74
C MET A 47 -5.37 1.82 0.46
N GLY A 48 -4.24 1.15 0.18
CA GLY A 48 -2.95 1.82 -0.03
C GLY A 48 -2.90 2.66 -1.31
N LEU A 49 -3.61 2.25 -2.37
CA LEU A 49 -3.57 2.97 -3.64
C LEU A 49 -4.26 4.35 -3.56
N ARG A 50 -5.31 4.47 -2.74
CA ARG A 50 -6.05 5.73 -2.58
C ARG A 50 -5.24 6.79 -1.84
N THR A 51 -4.54 6.41 -0.77
CA THR A 51 -3.69 7.32 0.00
C THR A 51 -2.43 7.71 -0.78
N ILE A 52 -1.81 6.76 -1.50
CA ILE A 52 -0.67 7.03 -2.39
C ILE A 52 -1.10 7.96 -3.54
N GLY A 53 -2.27 7.72 -4.13
CA GLY A 53 -2.82 8.57 -5.20
C GLY A 53 -3.10 10.00 -4.75
N ALA A 54 -3.74 10.17 -3.58
CA ALA A 54 -4.02 11.50 -3.02
C ALA A 54 -2.74 12.27 -2.68
N ALA A 55 -1.76 11.62 -2.05
CA ALA A 55 -0.47 12.22 -1.73
C ALA A 55 0.30 12.62 -3.00
N GLY A 56 0.30 11.76 -4.03
CA GLY A 56 0.92 12.03 -5.31
C GLY A 56 0.29 13.25 -6.01
N LEU A 57 -1.04 13.31 -6.05
CA LEU A 57 -1.76 14.42 -6.67
C LEU A 57 -1.51 15.75 -5.94
N LEU A 58 -1.56 15.75 -4.61
CA LEU A 58 -1.27 16.93 -3.80
C LEU A 58 0.15 17.45 -4.04
N SER A 59 1.13 16.54 -4.11
CA SER A 59 2.52 16.88 -4.39
C SER A 59 2.67 17.52 -5.78
N LEU A 60 2.01 16.94 -6.80
CA LEU A 60 2.01 17.47 -8.16
C LEU A 60 1.39 18.88 -8.24
N VAL A 61 0.28 19.10 -7.53
CA VAL A 61 -0.38 20.43 -7.46
C VAL A 61 0.54 21.45 -6.79
N LEU A 62 1.18 21.09 -5.68
CA LEU A 62 2.09 21.97 -4.95
C LEU A 62 3.32 22.35 -5.79
N LEU A 63 3.97 21.38 -6.44
CA LEU A 63 5.09 21.66 -7.34
C LEU A 63 4.65 22.51 -8.54
N GLY A 64 3.51 22.19 -9.16
CA GLY A 64 2.98 22.95 -10.30
C GLY A 64 2.68 24.40 -9.94
N GLY A 65 2.05 24.65 -8.79
CA GLY A 65 1.78 25.99 -8.28
C GLY A 65 3.05 26.81 -8.04
N ALA A 66 4.07 26.20 -7.43
CA ALA A 66 5.36 26.86 -7.15
C ALA A 66 6.11 27.26 -8.43
N VAL A 67 6.11 26.38 -9.44
CA VAL A 67 6.73 26.65 -10.74
C VAL A 67 6.01 27.79 -11.46
N ALA A 68 4.67 27.80 -11.46
CA ALA A 68 3.89 28.86 -12.10
C ALA A 68 4.14 30.24 -11.46
N ALA A 69 4.20 30.31 -10.12
CA ALA A 69 4.49 31.55 -9.40
C ALA A 69 5.90 32.08 -9.69
N SER A 70 6.91 31.19 -9.67
CA SER A 70 8.29 31.54 -10.02
C SER A 70 8.38 32.05 -11.45
N TYR A 71 7.69 31.37 -12.38
CA TYR A 71 7.70 31.74 -13.79
C TYR A 71 7.09 33.12 -14.04
N ALA A 72 5.98 33.44 -13.37
CA ALA A 72 5.36 34.75 -13.44
C ALA A 72 6.34 35.83 -12.95
N ALA A 73 7.01 35.61 -11.80
CA ALA A 73 7.99 36.55 -11.27
C ALA A 73 9.19 36.76 -12.21
N LEU A 74 9.70 35.71 -12.86
CA LEU A 74 10.79 35.83 -13.83
C LEU A 74 10.36 36.53 -15.12
N ARG A 75 9.14 36.30 -15.60
CA ARG A 75 8.59 36.89 -16.83
C ARG A 75 8.31 38.38 -16.67
N ASP A 76 7.91 38.82 -15.49
CA ASP A 76 7.63 40.23 -15.20
C ASP A 76 8.91 41.08 -15.05
N GLN A 77 10.06 40.46 -14.79
CA GLN A 77 11.34 41.17 -14.84
C GLN A 77 11.78 41.33 -16.30
N ALA A 78 11.52 42.50 -16.88
CA ALA A 78 12.19 42.94 -18.10
C ALA A 78 13.72 42.85 -17.89
N PRO A 79 14.51 42.43 -18.92
CA PRO A 79 15.94 42.19 -18.76
C PRO A 79 16.63 43.42 -18.15
N PRO A 80 17.54 43.24 -17.17
CA PRO A 80 18.24 44.38 -16.58
C PRO A 80 18.92 45.14 -17.72
N ARG A 81 18.50 46.39 -17.93
CA ARG A 81 19.16 47.30 -18.87
C ARG A 81 20.64 47.27 -18.51
N ALA A 82 21.46 46.78 -19.44
CA ALA A 82 22.90 46.69 -19.28
C ALA A 82 23.38 48.03 -18.69
N THR A 83 23.82 48.00 -17.43
CA THR A 83 24.37 49.17 -16.76
C THR A 83 25.61 49.54 -17.53
N ARG A 84 25.51 50.59 -18.35
CA ARG A 84 26.64 51.24 -19.01
C ARG A 84 27.59 51.64 -17.89
N VAL A 85 28.70 50.93 -17.78
CA VAL A 85 29.85 51.34 -16.95
C VAL A 85 30.47 52.51 -17.70
N GLU A 86 30.24 53.73 -17.21
CA GLU A 86 30.94 54.92 -17.66
C GLU A 86 32.31 54.92 -16.95
N THR A 87 33.37 54.79 -17.76
CA THR A 87 34.79 54.79 -17.35
C THR A 87 35.34 56.20 -17.26
#